data_AF-A0A4R3SD11-F1
#
_entry.id   AF-A0A4R3SD11-F1
#
_cell.length_a   1.000
_cell.length_b   1.000
_cell.length_c   1.000
_cell.angle_alpha   90.00
_cell.angle_beta   90.00
_cell.angle_gamma   90.00
#
_symmetry.space_group_name_H-M   'P 1'
#
loop_
_entity.id
_entity.type
_entity.pdbx_description
1 polymer ?
#
loop_
_entity_poly.entity_id
_entity_poly.type
_entity_poly.pdbx_seq_one_letter_code
_entity_poly.pdbx_strand_id
1 'polypeptide(L)'
;MPSHRPSSHRPIGTNRRKLPTATWVGIVVTLVLALIALASGGVWSMLLMTALVVLITAVYGLLFRRTTWLRLPRKRSAAALGAGLAFVVLLGSGSAFGAAHPSSPAADQPAAMAASPAPTKTPHAAATPTPTPTPTVTTKLVTETARIPFESTTVENDTLAQGTTTVTTKGVRGVQTTTYRVTITDGKETRRQQVLQEVTTPPVAQVTSVGTYVAPAPAPAPAPAPAVPDGGGATALCVDGSLSYAAHHQGACSHHGGVAQFYK
;
A
#
# COMPACT_ATOMS: atom_id res chain seq x y z
N MET A 1 -35.59 -73.21 16.84
CA MET A 1 -34.16 -72.92 16.99
C MET A 1 -33.88 -71.54 16.40
N PRO A 2 -33.72 -70.50 17.24
CA PRO A 2 -33.47 -69.14 16.78
C PRO A 2 -31.98 -68.94 16.45
N SER A 3 -31.69 -68.37 15.28
CA SER A 3 -30.33 -68.11 14.82
C SER A 3 -29.77 -66.83 15.46
N HIS A 4 -28.73 -67.01 16.26
CA HIS A 4 -27.93 -65.93 16.85
C HIS A 4 -27.20 -65.14 15.75
N ARG A 5 -27.43 -63.82 15.69
CA ARG A 5 -26.51 -62.87 15.03
C ARG A 5 -25.47 -62.40 16.06
N PRO A 6 -24.16 -62.44 15.74
CA PRO A 6 -23.15 -61.82 16.58
C PRO A 6 -23.13 -60.30 16.40
N SER A 7 -23.18 -59.57 17.51
CA SER A 7 -23.03 -58.13 17.62
C SER A 7 -21.57 -57.73 17.40
N SER A 8 -21.28 -57.03 16.30
CA SER A 8 -19.97 -56.41 16.06
C SER A 8 -19.89 -55.04 16.73
N HIS A 9 -19.18 -54.97 17.86
CA HIS A 9 -18.76 -53.69 18.45
C HIS A 9 -17.70 -53.04 17.55
N ARG A 10 -18.06 -51.93 16.91
CA ARG A 10 -17.09 -51.04 16.24
C ARG A 10 -16.42 -50.15 17.29
N PRO A 11 -15.07 -50.10 17.38
CA PRO A 11 -14.40 -49.16 18.25
C PRO A 11 -14.63 -47.72 17.75
N ILE A 12 -15.02 -46.82 18.66
CA ILE A 12 -15.14 -45.39 18.40
C ILE A 12 -13.73 -44.83 18.22
N GLY A 13 -13.22 -44.86 16.98
CA GLY A 13 -12.03 -44.13 16.62
C GLY A 13 -12.33 -42.64 16.70
N THR A 14 -11.84 -41.96 17.74
CA THR A 14 -11.84 -40.49 17.82
C THR A 14 -10.90 -39.95 16.75
N ASN A 15 -11.42 -39.83 15.53
CA ASN A 15 -10.71 -39.28 14.39
C ASN A 15 -10.58 -37.77 14.60
N ARG A 16 -9.54 -37.35 15.35
CA ARG A 16 -9.16 -35.94 15.48
C ARG A 16 -8.71 -35.46 14.10
N ARG A 17 -9.66 -34.98 13.29
CA ARG A 17 -9.39 -34.32 12.01
C ARG A 17 -8.51 -33.11 12.31
N LYS A 18 -7.23 -33.20 11.95
CA LYS A 18 -6.30 -32.07 12.05
C LYS A 18 -6.77 -31.02 11.05
N LEU A 19 -7.23 -29.87 11.57
CA LEU A 19 -7.64 -28.73 10.75
C LEU A 19 -6.43 -28.23 9.94
N PRO A 20 -6.59 -27.90 8.64
CA PRO A 20 -5.51 -27.38 7.84
C PRO A 20 -4.98 -26.06 8.42
N THR A 21 -3.68 -25.82 8.27
CA THR A 21 -2.98 -24.66 8.86
C THR A 21 -3.61 -23.32 8.48
N ALA A 22 -4.17 -23.21 7.27
CA ALA A 22 -4.92 -22.03 6.82
C ALA A 22 -6.19 -21.75 7.65
N THR A 23 -6.87 -22.79 8.15
CA THR A 23 -8.04 -22.63 9.01
C THR A 23 -7.64 -22.17 10.41
N TRP A 24 -6.49 -22.64 10.92
CA TRP A 24 -5.92 -22.15 12.17
C TRP A 24 -5.52 -20.67 12.08
N VAL A 25 -4.87 -20.27 10.98
CA VAL A 25 -4.53 -18.85 10.74
C VAL A 25 -5.80 -17.99 10.67
N GLY A 26 -6.85 -18.45 9.98
CA GLY A 26 -8.13 -17.74 9.92
C GLY A 26 -8.79 -17.57 11.30
N ILE A 27 -8.79 -18.60 12.14
CA ILE A 27 -9.37 -18.55 13.48
C ILE A 27 -8.59 -17.58 14.37
N VAL A 28 -7.25 -17.61 14.32
CA VAL A 28 -6.38 -16.69 15.09
C VAL A 28 -6.60 -15.25 14.66
N VAL A 29 -6.65 -14.97 13.35
CA VAL A 29 -6.92 -13.61 12.84
C VAL A 29 -8.30 -13.12 13.28
N THR A 30 -9.31 -13.99 13.28
CA THR A 30 -10.68 -13.62 13.71
C THR A 30 -10.74 -13.33 15.22
N LEU A 31 -10.04 -14.12 16.04
CA LEU A 31 -9.95 -13.89 17.49
C LEU A 31 -9.18 -12.60 17.83
N VAL A 32 -8.10 -12.31 17.11
CA VAL A 32 -7.32 -11.08 17.27
C VAL A 32 -8.15 -9.85 16.88
N LEU A 33 -8.89 -9.92 15.77
CA LEU A 33 -9.79 -8.84 15.35
C LEU A 33 -10.95 -8.63 16.33
N ALA A 34 -11.51 -9.71 16.89
CA ALA A 34 -12.54 -9.60 17.94
C ALA A 34 -11.98 -8.94 19.21
N LEU A 35 -10.77 -9.31 19.64
CA LEU A 35 -10.08 -8.68 20.77
C LEU A 35 -9.80 -7.19 20.55
N ILE A 36 -9.39 -6.80 19.35
CA ILE A 36 -9.18 -5.39 18.98
C ILE A 36 -10.51 -4.63 19.02
N ALA A 37 -11.60 -5.23 18.52
CA ALA A 37 -12.93 -4.63 18.56
C ALA A 37 -13.48 -4.44 19.99
N LEU A 38 -13.10 -5.31 20.95
CA LEU A 38 -13.45 -5.14 22.36
C LEU A 38 -12.65 -4.03 23.06
N ALA A 39 -11.45 -3.70 22.57
CA ALA A 39 -10.56 -2.72 23.22
C ALA A 39 -10.81 -1.27 22.79
N SER A 40 -11.44 -1.02 21.63
CA SER A 40 -11.56 0.33 21.04
C SER A 40 -13.01 0.77 20.87
N GLY A 41 -13.77 0.76 21.98
CA GLY A 41 -15.20 0.98 22.05
C GLY A 41 -15.77 2.09 21.14
N GLY A 42 -16.84 1.72 20.44
CA GLY A 42 -17.72 2.62 19.69
C GLY A 42 -18.52 1.83 18.66
N VAL A 43 -19.84 2.06 18.60
CA VAL A 43 -20.75 1.47 17.59
C VAL A 43 -20.26 1.69 16.16
N TRP A 44 -19.52 2.77 15.93
CA TRP A 44 -18.85 3.09 14.67
C TRP A 44 -17.70 2.14 14.31
N SER A 45 -16.94 1.64 15.28
CA SER A 45 -15.91 0.61 15.03
C SER A 45 -16.58 -0.69 14.57
N MET A 46 -17.73 -1.03 15.14
CA MET A 46 -18.50 -2.22 14.74
C MET A 46 -19.07 -2.08 13.32
N LEU A 47 -19.52 -0.88 12.92
CA LEU A 47 -19.98 -0.61 11.57
C LEU A 47 -18.84 -0.58 10.54
N LEU A 48 -17.67 -0.03 10.90
CA LEU A 48 -16.50 -0.03 10.03
C LEU A 48 -15.91 -1.44 9.86
N MET A 49 -15.87 -2.23 10.93
CA MET A 49 -15.40 -3.62 10.85
C MET A 49 -16.36 -4.50 10.05
N THR A 50 -17.67 -4.33 10.19
CA THR A 50 -18.63 -5.08 9.36
C THR A 50 -18.55 -4.68 7.89
N ALA A 51 -18.43 -3.38 7.57
CA ALA A 51 -18.22 -2.91 6.21
C ALA A 51 -16.92 -3.44 5.58
N LEU A 52 -15.82 -3.44 6.36
CA LEU A 52 -14.52 -3.94 5.91
C LEU A 52 -14.55 -5.45 5.65
N VAL A 53 -15.18 -6.24 6.51
CA VAL A 53 -15.31 -7.70 6.34
C VAL A 53 -16.13 -8.02 5.08
N VAL A 54 -17.23 -7.31 4.82
CA VAL A 54 -18.03 -7.48 3.60
C VAL A 54 -17.20 -7.12 2.36
N LEU A 55 -16.43 -6.04 2.40
CA LEU A 55 -15.57 -5.60 1.30
C LEU A 55 -14.44 -6.59 1.02
N ILE A 56 -13.74 -7.05 2.06
CA ILE A 56 -12.67 -8.06 1.92
C ILE A 56 -13.23 -9.36 1.34
N THR A 57 -14.41 -9.79 1.78
CA THR A 57 -15.06 -11.00 1.27
C THR A 57 -15.44 -10.86 -0.21
N ALA A 58 -15.94 -9.69 -0.62
CA ALA A 58 -16.27 -9.39 -2.02
C ALA A 58 -15.02 -9.32 -2.91
N VAL A 59 -13.96 -8.65 -2.45
CA VAL A 59 -12.68 -8.54 -3.16
C VAL A 59 -11.98 -9.88 -3.26
N TYR A 60 -12.00 -10.69 -2.20
CA TYR A 60 -11.47 -12.05 -2.21
C TYR A 60 -12.22 -12.93 -3.24
N GLY A 61 -13.55 -12.84 -3.30
CA GLY A 61 -14.36 -13.52 -4.33
C GLY A 61 -14.05 -13.06 -5.76
N LEU A 62 -13.76 -11.77 -5.94
CA LEU A 62 -13.42 -11.19 -7.24
C LEU A 62 -12.02 -11.56 -7.72
N LEU A 63 -11.02 -11.50 -6.83
CA LEU A 63 -9.61 -11.79 -7.13
C LEU A 63 -9.37 -13.28 -7.39
N PHE A 64 -9.98 -14.16 -6.61
CA PHE A 64 -9.74 -15.60 -6.76
C PHE A 64 -10.58 -16.26 -7.86
N ARG A 65 -11.50 -15.53 -8.53
CA ARG A 65 -12.44 -16.06 -9.56
C ARG A 65 -13.05 -17.43 -9.20
N ARG A 66 -13.14 -17.77 -7.92
CA ARG A 66 -13.79 -18.99 -7.46
C ARG A 66 -15.24 -18.61 -7.24
N THR A 67 -16.09 -19.08 -8.13
CA THR A 67 -17.54 -19.03 -8.00
C THR A 67 -17.92 -19.52 -6.62
N THR A 68 -18.19 -18.58 -5.72
CA THR A 68 -18.77 -18.83 -4.42
C THR A 68 -20.09 -19.58 -4.62
N TRP A 69 -20.42 -20.45 -3.67
CA TRP A 69 -21.44 -21.49 -3.74
C TRP A 69 -22.88 -20.99 -3.98
N LEU A 70 -23.10 -19.67 -4.05
CA LEU A 70 -24.33 -19.10 -4.58
C LEU A 70 -24.27 -19.10 -6.10
N ARG A 71 -24.81 -20.18 -6.70
CA ARG A 71 -25.20 -20.23 -8.13
C ARG A 71 -26.27 -19.16 -8.42
N LEU A 72 -25.88 -17.89 -8.46
CA LEU A 72 -26.74 -16.86 -9.01
C LEU A 72 -26.69 -16.91 -10.55
N PRO A 73 -27.85 -17.03 -11.22
CA PRO A 73 -27.90 -17.09 -12.68
C PRO A 73 -27.42 -15.77 -13.27
N ARG A 74 -26.44 -15.89 -14.16
CA ARG A 74 -25.81 -14.83 -14.96
C ARG A 74 -26.80 -14.27 -15.99
N LYS A 75 -27.81 -13.51 -15.55
CA LYS A 75 -28.53 -12.56 -16.40
C LYS A 75 -28.10 -11.14 -16.04
N ARG A 76 -27.70 -10.40 -17.07
CA ARG A 76 -26.84 -9.21 -17.06
C ARG A 76 -27.52 -7.94 -16.50
N SER A 77 -28.45 -8.09 -15.55
CA SER A 77 -29.34 -7.03 -15.08
C SER A 77 -29.30 -6.81 -13.57
N ALA A 78 -28.55 -7.62 -12.80
CA ALA A 78 -28.49 -7.55 -11.35
C ALA A 78 -27.35 -6.67 -10.79
N ALA A 79 -26.80 -5.75 -11.60
CA ALA A 79 -25.82 -4.75 -11.15
C ALA A 79 -26.47 -3.45 -10.65
N ALA A 80 -27.80 -3.28 -10.82
CA ALA A 80 -28.49 -2.03 -10.49
C ALA A 80 -29.24 -2.04 -9.14
N LEU A 81 -29.33 -3.17 -8.43
CA LEU A 81 -30.07 -3.26 -7.16
C LEU A 81 -29.17 -3.32 -5.90
N GLY A 82 -27.85 -3.31 -6.06
CA GLY A 82 -26.90 -3.19 -4.94
C GLY A 82 -26.60 -1.75 -4.50
N ALA A 83 -26.90 -0.75 -5.34
CA ALA A 83 -26.63 0.66 -5.05
C ALA A 83 -27.81 1.39 -4.38
N GLY A 84 -29.03 0.82 -4.39
CA GLY A 84 -30.24 1.49 -3.89
C GLY A 84 -30.43 1.45 -2.37
N LEU A 85 -29.90 0.44 -1.68
CA LEU A 85 -30.07 0.29 -0.23
C LEU A 85 -29.05 1.08 0.61
N ALA A 86 -28.03 1.66 -0.02
CA ALA A 86 -27.04 2.51 0.67
C ALA A 86 -27.46 3.98 0.77
N PHE A 87 -28.47 4.44 0.00
CA PHE A 87 -28.88 5.85 -0.01
C PHE A 87 -30.06 6.16 0.93
N VAL A 88 -30.82 5.16 1.38
CA VAL A 88 -31.98 5.34 2.28
C VAL A 88 -31.57 5.40 3.77
N VAL A 89 -30.36 5.00 4.13
CA VAL A 89 -29.83 5.14 5.51
C VAL A 89 -29.19 6.52 5.75
N LEU A 90 -28.93 7.30 4.70
CA LEU A 90 -28.22 8.59 4.78
C LEU A 90 -29.11 9.82 5.01
N LEU A 91 -30.45 9.68 5.02
CA LEU A 91 -31.38 10.79 5.29
C LEU A 91 -32.14 10.68 6.62
N GLY A 92 -31.84 9.65 7.42
CA GLY A 92 -32.64 9.29 8.61
C GLY A 92 -32.01 9.56 9.97
N SER A 93 -30.89 10.28 10.10
CA SER A 93 -30.35 10.62 11.42
C SER A 93 -29.66 11.97 11.43
N GLY A 94 -30.47 13.00 11.64
CA GLY A 94 -29.99 14.34 11.94
C GLY A 94 -29.36 14.47 13.32
N SER A 95 -28.69 15.61 13.50
CA SER A 95 -28.80 16.46 14.69
C SER A 95 -28.64 15.80 16.06
N ALA A 96 -27.41 15.76 16.56
CA ALA A 96 -27.05 16.16 17.93
C ALA A 96 -25.55 15.92 18.19
N PHE A 97 -24.70 16.90 17.88
CA PHE A 97 -23.39 17.01 18.54
C PHE A 97 -23.46 18.14 19.55
N GLY A 98 -24.15 17.82 20.66
CA GLY A 98 -24.06 18.57 21.90
C GLY A 98 -22.72 18.27 22.59
N ALA A 99 -22.17 19.32 23.19
CA ALA A 99 -20.89 19.35 23.88
C ALA A 99 -20.67 18.17 24.84
N ALA A 100 -19.50 17.55 24.75
CA ALA A 100 -18.92 16.79 25.84
C ALA A 100 -17.53 17.39 26.14
N HIS A 101 -17.49 18.25 27.15
CA HIS A 101 -16.27 18.58 27.86
C HIS A 101 -16.18 17.62 29.07
N PRO A 102 -15.06 16.95 29.34
CA PRO A 102 -14.89 16.25 30.61
C PRO A 102 -14.62 17.27 31.72
N SER A 103 -15.58 17.40 32.62
CA SER A 103 -15.41 18.09 33.91
C SER A 103 -14.72 17.13 34.88
N SER A 104 -13.48 17.43 35.30
CA SER A 104 -12.88 16.81 36.47
C SER A 104 -13.52 17.36 37.75
N PRO A 105 -13.84 16.52 38.76
CA PRO A 105 -14.23 17.00 40.07
C PRO A 105 -13.09 16.93 41.10
N ALA A 106 -13.14 17.91 42.02
CA ALA A 106 -12.73 17.84 43.43
C ALA A 106 -11.24 17.85 43.82
N ALA A 107 -10.85 18.95 44.48
CA ALA A 107 -10.16 19.00 45.78
C ALA A 107 -10.38 20.43 46.36
N ASP A 108 -11.31 20.64 47.29
CA ASP A 108 -11.11 20.66 48.76
C ASP A 108 -9.90 21.49 49.24
N GLN A 109 -10.13 22.72 49.72
CA GLN A 109 -10.36 23.00 51.15
C GLN A 109 -10.56 24.49 51.48
N PRO A 110 -11.29 24.79 52.58
CA PRO A 110 -11.57 26.14 53.08
C PRO A 110 -10.56 26.58 54.16
N ALA A 111 -10.24 27.88 54.20
CA ALA A 111 -9.65 28.51 55.38
C ALA A 111 -10.28 29.90 55.56
N ALA A 112 -11.17 29.97 56.55
CA ALA A 112 -11.65 31.20 57.14
C ALA A 112 -10.69 31.65 58.25
N MET A 113 -10.47 32.95 58.36
CA MET A 113 -10.05 33.80 59.50
C MET A 113 -9.17 34.92 58.93
N ALA A 114 -9.24 36.19 59.33
CA ALA A 114 -10.16 36.98 60.12
C ALA A 114 -9.71 38.43 59.91
N ALA A 115 -10.62 39.39 59.71
CA ALA A 115 -10.38 40.79 60.04
C ALA A 115 -11.71 41.52 60.29
N SER A 116 -11.76 42.17 61.44
CA SER A 116 -12.89 42.78 62.14
C SER A 116 -13.41 44.08 61.48
N PRO A 117 -14.60 44.60 61.88
CA PRO A 117 -15.34 45.61 61.14
C PRO A 117 -15.25 47.05 61.70
N ALA A 118 -15.83 47.97 60.91
CA ALA A 118 -16.43 49.29 61.22
C ALA A 118 -15.60 50.56 60.87
N PRO A 119 -16.23 51.73 60.61
CA PRO A 119 -17.68 52.02 60.58
C PRO A 119 -18.21 52.69 59.30
N THR A 120 -19.54 52.63 59.19
CA THR A 120 -20.49 53.37 58.35
C THR A 120 -20.09 54.81 58.01
N LYS A 121 -20.12 55.13 56.71
CA LYS A 121 -20.49 56.48 56.23
C LYS A 121 -21.74 56.37 55.34
N THR A 122 -22.67 57.26 55.65
CA THR A 122 -23.98 57.62 55.09
C THR A 122 -24.13 57.45 53.57
N PRO A 123 -25.32 57.06 53.04
CA PRO A 123 -25.52 56.84 51.62
C PRO A 123 -25.48 58.16 50.83
N HIS A 124 -24.43 58.35 50.06
CA HIS A 124 -24.42 59.33 48.97
C HIS A 124 -24.99 58.62 47.73
N ALA A 125 -26.02 59.20 47.13
CA ALA A 125 -26.68 58.68 45.95
C ALA A 125 -25.65 58.44 44.84
N ALA A 126 -25.24 57.18 44.66
CA ALA A 126 -24.32 56.78 43.62
C ALA A 126 -25.09 56.78 42.30
N ALA A 127 -24.64 57.64 41.37
CA ALA A 127 -25.06 57.58 39.99
C ALA A 127 -24.93 56.15 39.47
N THR A 128 -26.00 55.66 38.83
CA THR A 128 -26.00 54.39 38.09
C THR A 128 -24.75 54.32 37.19
N PRO A 129 -23.86 53.32 37.34
CA PRO A 129 -22.71 53.21 36.45
C PRO A 129 -23.21 52.93 35.04
N THR A 130 -22.86 53.80 34.10
CA THR A 130 -23.01 53.56 32.66
C THR A 130 -22.41 52.19 32.33
N PRO A 131 -23.12 51.27 31.65
CA PRO A 131 -22.56 49.98 31.31
C PRO A 131 -21.35 50.19 30.39
N THR A 132 -20.16 49.89 30.89
CA THR A 132 -18.95 49.83 30.06
C THR A 132 -19.13 48.65 29.11
N PRO A 133 -19.00 48.84 27.78
CA PRO A 133 -19.15 47.73 26.84
C PRO A 133 -18.08 46.68 27.17
N THR A 134 -18.52 45.48 27.55
CA THR A 134 -17.61 44.34 27.72
C THR A 134 -17.23 43.84 26.33
N PRO A 135 -15.93 43.78 25.97
CA PRO A 135 -15.53 43.35 24.64
C PRO A 135 -15.95 41.89 24.41
N THR A 136 -16.46 41.60 23.22
CA THR A 136 -16.93 40.24 22.90
C THR A 136 -15.73 39.39 22.46
N VAL A 137 -15.36 38.40 23.27
CA VAL A 137 -14.27 37.47 22.97
C VAL A 137 -14.85 36.14 22.51
N THR A 138 -14.47 35.67 21.33
CA THR A 138 -14.84 34.36 20.79
C THR A 138 -13.59 33.57 20.42
N THR A 139 -13.64 32.26 20.62
CA THR A 139 -12.56 31.37 20.19
C THR A 139 -13.04 30.45 19.07
N LYS A 140 -12.22 30.25 18.04
CA LYS A 140 -12.49 29.34 16.91
C LYS A 140 -11.32 28.40 16.67
N LEU A 141 -11.61 27.21 16.17
CA LEU A 141 -10.60 26.31 15.63
C LEU A 141 -10.49 26.54 14.12
N VAL A 142 -9.28 26.79 13.64
CA VAL A 142 -8.96 26.98 12.23
C VAL A 142 -7.93 25.94 11.83
N THR A 143 -8.19 25.22 10.76
CA THR A 143 -7.30 24.18 10.24
C THR A 143 -6.60 24.70 8.99
N GLU A 144 -5.27 24.60 8.96
CA GLU A 144 -4.45 24.93 7.80
C GLU A 144 -3.63 23.71 7.37
N THR A 145 -3.49 23.54 6.05
CA THR A 145 -2.73 22.44 5.47
C THR A 145 -1.45 22.94 4.81
N ALA A 146 -0.33 22.29 5.10
CA ALA A 146 0.95 22.53 4.45
C ALA A 146 1.43 21.27 3.72
N ARG A 147 2.12 21.44 2.59
CA ARG A 147 2.70 20.31 1.84
C ARG A 147 4.06 19.95 2.41
N ILE A 148 4.30 18.66 2.63
CA ILE A 148 5.59 18.12 3.04
C ILE A 148 6.33 17.65 1.77
N PRO A 149 7.56 18.11 1.48
CA PRO A 149 8.34 17.63 0.35
C PRO A 149 8.63 16.13 0.48
N PHE A 150 8.91 15.47 -0.64
CA PHE A 150 9.40 14.09 -0.65
C PHE A 150 10.91 14.05 -0.78
N GLU A 151 11.52 13.01 -0.23
CA GLU A 151 12.95 12.73 -0.40
C GLU A 151 13.20 11.93 -1.69
N SER A 152 14.44 11.94 -2.19
CA SER A 152 14.85 11.16 -3.35
C SER A 152 15.94 10.17 -2.96
N THR A 153 15.85 8.95 -3.45
CA THR A 153 16.79 7.86 -3.19
C THR A 153 17.21 7.21 -4.50
N THR A 154 18.47 6.83 -4.57
CA THR A 154 19.03 6.12 -5.73
C THR A 154 19.35 4.68 -5.35
N VAL A 155 18.99 3.73 -6.21
CA VAL A 155 19.26 2.30 -6.02
C VAL A 155 19.94 1.75 -7.26
N GLU A 156 21.03 1.02 -7.10
CA GLU A 156 21.70 0.36 -8.22
C GLU A 156 20.87 -0.81 -8.76
N ASN A 157 20.92 -1.02 -10.07
CA ASN A 157 20.19 -2.08 -10.75
C ASN A 157 21.10 -2.72 -11.81
N ASP A 158 21.50 -3.96 -11.54
CA ASP A 158 22.39 -4.78 -12.37
C ASP A 158 21.71 -5.37 -13.61
N THR A 159 20.39 -5.16 -13.77
CA THR A 159 19.64 -5.54 -14.97
C THR A 159 19.48 -4.38 -15.96
N LEU A 160 19.72 -3.14 -15.51
CA LEU A 160 19.69 -1.95 -16.37
C LEU A 160 21.09 -1.65 -16.88
N ALA A 161 21.20 -1.36 -18.18
CA ALA A 161 22.47 -1.00 -18.82
C ALA A 161 23.15 0.17 -18.11
N GLN A 162 24.47 0.06 -17.93
CA GLN A 162 25.27 1.09 -17.28
C GLN A 162 25.03 2.47 -17.89
N GLY A 163 24.83 3.48 -17.03
CA GLY A 163 24.53 4.85 -17.45
C GLY A 163 23.04 5.14 -17.72
N THR A 164 22.18 4.12 -17.70
CA THR A 164 20.73 4.31 -17.78
C THR A 164 20.17 4.69 -16.41
N THR A 165 19.24 5.63 -16.36
CA THR A 165 18.50 5.97 -15.12
C THR A 165 17.00 5.89 -15.37
N THR A 166 16.25 5.39 -14.39
CA THR A 166 14.79 5.30 -14.49
C THR A 166 14.15 5.48 -13.13
N VAL A 167 13.13 6.33 -13.05
CA VAL A 167 12.34 6.49 -11.83
C VAL A 167 11.45 5.26 -11.66
N THR A 168 11.78 4.41 -10.69
CA THR A 168 11.05 3.17 -10.40
C THR A 168 9.92 3.39 -9.39
N THR A 169 10.05 4.39 -8.50
CA THR A 169 8.96 4.85 -7.63
C THR A 169 8.84 6.36 -7.73
N LYS A 170 7.66 6.85 -8.11
CA LYS A 170 7.42 8.30 -8.20
C LYS A 170 7.24 8.90 -6.81
N GLY A 171 7.95 9.98 -6.52
CA GLY A 171 7.79 10.73 -5.27
C GLY A 171 6.44 11.45 -5.20
N VAL A 172 5.84 11.46 -4.00
CA VAL A 172 4.56 12.12 -3.72
C VAL A 172 4.71 12.97 -2.47
N ARG A 173 4.28 14.25 -2.55
CA ARG A 173 4.30 15.15 -1.39
C ARG A 173 3.31 14.70 -0.33
N GLY A 174 3.73 14.77 0.92
CA GLY A 174 2.86 14.58 2.08
C GLY A 174 2.02 15.81 2.39
N VAL A 175 1.14 15.68 3.37
CA VAL A 175 0.29 16.75 3.89
C VAL A 175 0.43 16.79 5.41
N GLN A 176 0.75 17.97 5.92
CA GLN A 176 0.70 18.30 7.32
C GLN A 176 -0.55 19.14 7.57
N THR A 177 -1.30 18.80 8.60
CA THR A 177 -2.44 19.57 9.07
C THR A 177 -2.09 20.20 10.40
N THR A 178 -2.24 21.52 10.48
CA THR A 178 -2.05 22.28 11.72
C THR A 178 -3.39 22.90 12.12
N THR A 179 -3.86 22.60 13.33
CA THR A 179 -5.05 23.23 13.91
C THR A 179 -4.63 24.31 14.89
N TYR A 180 -5.16 25.51 14.66
CA TYR A 180 -4.96 26.67 15.49
C TYR A 180 -6.22 27.01 16.26
N ARG A 181 -6.05 27.37 17.53
CA ARG A 181 -7.03 28.08 18.33
C ARG A 181 -6.85 29.58 18.12
N VAL A 182 -7.79 30.19 17.42
CA VAL A 182 -7.80 31.62 17.10
C VAL A 182 -8.75 32.33 18.06
N THR A 183 -8.23 33.32 18.80
CA THR A 183 -9.02 34.22 19.65
C THR A 183 -9.35 35.47 18.86
N ILE A 184 -10.63 35.82 18.87
CA ILE A 184 -11.18 36.96 18.15
C ILE A 184 -11.81 37.88 19.20
N THR A 185 -11.36 39.14 19.23
CA THR A 185 -11.93 40.19 20.09
C THR A 185 -12.54 41.25 19.18
N ASP A 186 -13.84 41.53 19.38
CA ASP A 186 -14.58 42.52 18.59
C ASP A 186 -14.44 42.32 17.06
N GLY A 187 -14.48 41.04 16.64
CA GLY A 187 -14.39 40.63 15.24
C GLY A 187 -12.97 40.58 14.65
N LYS A 188 -11.93 40.99 15.39
CA LYS A 188 -10.53 40.94 14.94
C LYS A 188 -9.76 39.82 15.62
N GLU A 189 -8.93 39.10 14.86
CA GLU A 189 -8.01 38.09 15.41
C GLU A 189 -6.97 38.78 16.30
N THR A 190 -6.98 38.43 17.60
CA THR A 190 -6.06 39.01 18.61
C THR A 190 -5.00 38.02 19.06
N ARG A 191 -5.23 36.71 18.88
CA ARG A 191 -4.26 35.66 19.22
C ARG A 191 -4.47 34.42 18.36
N ARG A 192 -3.37 33.84 17.89
CA ARG A 192 -3.32 32.51 17.28
C ARG A 192 -2.43 31.59 18.10
N GLN A 193 -2.91 30.40 18.43
CA GLN A 193 -2.11 29.38 19.12
C GLN A 193 -2.27 28.04 18.42
N GLN A 194 -1.16 27.41 18.03
CA GLN A 194 -1.18 26.04 17.54
C GLN A 194 -1.58 25.10 18.69
N VAL A 195 -2.59 24.27 18.45
CA VAL A 195 -3.07 23.29 19.44
C VAL A 195 -2.86 21.85 19.00
N LEU A 196 -2.77 21.61 17.69
CA LEU A 196 -2.47 20.31 17.10
C LEU A 196 -1.67 20.50 15.81
N GLN A 197 -0.68 19.63 15.60
CA GLN A 197 0.02 19.51 14.33
C GLN A 197 0.29 18.04 14.09
N GLU A 198 -0.16 17.55 12.95
CA GLU A 198 -0.03 16.14 12.59
C GLU A 198 0.20 15.97 11.10
N VAL A 199 0.88 14.89 10.73
CA VAL A 199 1.04 14.48 9.34
C VAL A 199 -0.17 13.63 8.98
N THR A 200 -1.10 14.20 8.21
CA THR A 200 -2.32 13.50 7.77
C THR A 200 -2.06 12.58 6.58
N THR A 201 -1.08 12.93 5.75
CA THR A 201 -0.61 12.08 4.65
C THR A 201 0.92 12.07 4.63
N PRO A 202 1.60 10.93 4.84
CA PRO A 202 3.05 10.88 4.80
C PRO A 202 3.57 11.11 3.37
N PRO A 203 4.74 11.77 3.19
CA PRO A 203 5.38 11.84 1.88
C PRO A 203 5.87 10.46 1.44
N VAL A 204 5.84 10.21 0.13
CA VAL A 204 6.41 9.00 -0.49
C VAL A 204 7.70 9.40 -1.19
N ALA A 205 8.81 8.77 -0.83
CA ALA A 205 10.11 9.03 -1.44
C ALA A 205 10.12 8.65 -2.93
N GLN A 206 10.82 9.43 -3.74
CA GLN A 206 11.12 9.06 -5.12
C GLN A 206 12.30 8.08 -5.13
N VAL A 207 12.17 6.99 -5.87
CA VAL A 207 13.25 6.03 -6.09
C VAL A 207 13.66 6.07 -7.55
N THR A 208 14.94 6.35 -7.79
CA THR A 208 15.56 6.29 -9.11
C THR A 208 16.50 5.10 -9.16
N SER A 209 16.29 4.19 -10.10
CA SER A 209 17.21 3.09 -10.36
C SER A 209 18.29 3.52 -11.35
N VAL A 210 19.55 3.27 -11.00
CA VAL A 210 20.71 3.50 -11.87
C VAL A 210 21.26 2.18 -12.37
N GLY A 211 21.44 2.06 -13.68
CA GLY A 211 21.95 0.85 -14.30
C GLY A 211 23.43 0.65 -14.00
N THR A 212 23.78 -0.58 -13.64
CA THR A 212 25.17 -1.03 -13.41
C THR A 212 25.56 -2.20 -14.31
N TYR A 213 24.66 -2.64 -15.20
CA TYR A 213 24.93 -3.75 -16.11
C TYR A 213 25.95 -3.38 -17.20
N VAL A 214 27.05 -4.12 -17.25
CA VAL A 214 28.02 -4.06 -18.34
C VAL A 214 27.91 -5.35 -19.15
N ALA A 215 27.56 -5.21 -20.43
CA ALA A 215 27.52 -6.37 -21.32
C ALA A 215 28.92 -7.01 -21.43
N PRO A 216 29.03 -8.34 -21.37
CA PRO A 216 30.29 -9.02 -21.63
C PRO A 216 30.87 -8.60 -22.97
N ALA A 217 32.20 -8.50 -23.04
CA ALA A 217 32.87 -8.24 -24.31
C ALA A 217 32.42 -9.27 -25.34
N PRO A 218 32.20 -8.86 -26.61
CA PRO A 218 31.91 -9.80 -27.68
C PRO A 218 32.95 -10.92 -27.70
N ALA A 219 32.51 -12.15 -27.94
CA ALA A 219 33.44 -13.25 -28.13
C ALA A 219 34.43 -12.88 -29.27
N PRO A 220 35.71 -13.31 -29.18
CA PRO A 220 36.65 -13.11 -30.26
C PRO A 220 36.05 -13.60 -31.57
N ALA A 221 36.22 -12.81 -32.63
CA ALA A 221 35.83 -13.25 -33.96
C ALA A 221 36.51 -14.61 -34.26
N PRO A 222 35.85 -15.53 -34.96
CA PRO A 222 36.49 -16.76 -35.43
C PRO A 222 37.80 -16.40 -36.13
N ALA A 223 38.87 -17.12 -35.81
CA ALA A 223 40.13 -16.96 -36.52
C ALA A 223 39.85 -17.06 -38.03
N PRO A 224 40.50 -16.22 -38.86
CA PRO A 224 40.40 -16.35 -40.31
C PRO A 224 40.63 -17.81 -40.69
N ALA A 225 39.74 -18.37 -41.51
CA ALA A 225 40.00 -19.68 -42.09
C ALA A 225 41.41 -19.64 -42.72
N PRO A 226 42.19 -20.73 -42.63
CA PRO A 226 43.51 -20.77 -43.23
C PRO A 226 43.43 -20.26 -44.65
N ALA A 227 44.22 -19.23 -44.97
CA ALA A 227 44.34 -18.77 -46.34
C ALA A 227 44.75 -20.01 -47.15
N VAL A 228 43.90 -20.39 -48.10
CA VAL A 228 44.29 -21.36 -49.12
C VAL A 228 45.54 -20.76 -49.74
N PRO A 229 46.71 -21.42 -49.69
CA PRO A 229 47.89 -20.88 -50.34
C PRO A 229 47.49 -20.64 -51.80
N ASP A 230 47.89 -19.49 -52.35
CA ASP A 230 47.85 -19.24 -53.79
C ASP A 230 48.70 -20.34 -54.41
N GLY A 231 48.07 -21.50 -54.66
CA GLY A 231 48.74 -22.71 -55.05
C GLY A 231 49.46 -22.36 -56.31
N GLY A 232 50.79 -22.38 -56.30
CA GLY A 232 51.65 -21.78 -57.33
C GLY A 232 51.34 -22.27 -58.75
N GLY A 233 50.27 -21.75 -59.34
CA GLY A 233 49.61 -22.27 -60.52
C GLY A 233 48.56 -23.36 -60.32
N ALA A 234 48.38 -23.96 -59.14
CA ALA A 234 47.45 -25.09 -58.93
C ALA A 234 46.00 -24.72 -59.29
N THR A 235 45.36 -25.54 -60.11
CA THR A 235 43.99 -25.29 -60.60
C THR A 235 42.93 -26.12 -59.85
N ALA A 236 43.34 -27.02 -58.95
CA ALA A 236 42.43 -27.87 -58.18
C ALA A 236 42.96 -28.23 -56.77
N LEU A 237 42.05 -28.31 -55.79
CA LEU A 237 42.20 -28.98 -54.50
C LEU A 237 41.62 -30.39 -54.61
N CYS A 238 42.34 -31.40 -54.15
CA CYS A 238 41.88 -32.78 -54.10
C CYS A 238 41.15 -33.08 -52.79
N VAL A 239 40.38 -34.18 -52.77
CA VAL A 239 39.59 -34.62 -51.61
C VAL A 239 40.47 -34.92 -50.38
N ASP A 240 41.70 -35.36 -50.61
CA ASP A 240 42.69 -35.59 -49.55
C ASP A 240 43.43 -34.32 -49.06
N GLY A 241 43.08 -33.15 -49.60
CA GLY A 241 43.69 -31.86 -49.26
C GLY A 241 44.96 -31.52 -50.03
N SER A 242 45.43 -32.39 -50.94
CA SER A 242 46.55 -32.08 -51.84
C SER A 242 46.15 -31.09 -52.94
N LEU A 243 47.12 -30.33 -53.46
CA LEU A 243 46.93 -29.41 -54.58
C LEU A 243 47.36 -30.06 -55.88
N SER A 244 46.53 -29.94 -56.92
CA SER A 244 46.79 -30.50 -58.26
C SER A 244 46.74 -29.39 -59.32
N TYR A 245 47.57 -29.55 -60.35
CA TYR A 245 47.54 -28.71 -61.55
C TYR A 245 46.94 -29.48 -62.73
N ALA A 246 45.96 -28.89 -63.40
CA ALA A 246 45.40 -29.38 -64.65
C ALA A 246 45.01 -28.19 -65.54
N ALA A 247 45.74 -27.99 -66.63
CA ALA A 247 45.53 -26.88 -67.57
C ALA A 247 44.17 -26.93 -68.30
N HIS A 248 43.58 -28.12 -68.46
CA HIS A 248 42.31 -28.32 -69.16
C HIS A 248 41.21 -28.92 -68.27
N HIS A 249 41.36 -28.88 -66.94
CA HIS A 249 40.42 -29.44 -65.97
C HIS A 249 40.10 -30.95 -66.14
N GLN A 250 40.95 -31.70 -66.86
CA GLN A 250 40.82 -33.14 -67.04
C GLN A 250 41.93 -33.88 -66.29
N GLY A 251 41.59 -35.00 -65.63
CA GLY A 251 42.54 -35.87 -64.93
C GLY A 251 43.08 -35.37 -63.58
N ALA A 252 42.69 -34.17 -63.13
CA ALA A 252 43.05 -33.63 -61.83
C ALA A 252 42.63 -34.57 -60.69
N CYS A 253 43.50 -34.75 -59.70
CA CYS A 253 43.23 -35.54 -58.50
C CYS A 253 42.81 -37.00 -58.74
N SER A 254 43.13 -37.57 -59.92
CA SER A 254 42.78 -38.95 -60.29
C SER A 254 43.32 -40.02 -59.32
N HIS A 255 44.44 -39.74 -58.67
CA HIS A 255 45.06 -40.60 -57.66
C HIS A 255 44.76 -40.17 -56.22
N HIS A 256 44.01 -39.07 -56.06
CA HIS A 256 43.75 -38.38 -54.79
C HIS A 256 42.26 -38.36 -54.44
N GLY A 257 41.51 -39.34 -54.96
CA GLY A 257 40.08 -39.51 -54.68
C GLY A 257 39.15 -38.53 -55.42
N GLY A 258 39.67 -37.81 -56.41
CA GLY A 258 38.92 -36.81 -57.17
C GLY A 258 39.09 -35.37 -56.65
N VAL A 259 38.48 -34.43 -57.35
CA VAL A 259 38.62 -32.99 -57.10
C VAL A 259 37.62 -32.54 -56.03
N ALA A 260 38.12 -31.93 -54.96
CA ALA A 260 37.29 -31.27 -53.95
C ALA A 260 36.82 -29.89 -54.42
N GLN A 261 37.70 -29.10 -55.04
CA GLN A 261 37.38 -27.76 -55.55
C GLN A 261 38.32 -27.39 -56.69
N PHE A 262 37.79 -26.87 -57.81
CA PHE A 262 38.62 -26.20 -58.80
C PHE A 262 38.81 -24.73 -58.42
N TYR A 263 40.05 -24.24 -58.53
CA TYR A 263 40.38 -22.82 -58.41
C TYR A 263 40.23 -22.16 -59.78
N LYS A 264 39.70 -20.92 -59.80
CA LYS A 264 39.49 -20.11 -61.00
C LYS A 264 40.65 -19.17 -61.22
#